data_AF-A0A957V1G3-F1
#
_entry.id   AF-A0A957V1G3-F1
#
_cell.length_a   1.000
_cell.length_b   1.000
_cell.length_c   1.000
_cell.angle_alpha   90.00
_cell.angle_beta   90.00
_cell.angle_gamma   90.00
#
_symmetry.space_group_name_H-M   'P 1'
#
loop_
_entity.id
_entity.type
_entity.pdbx_description
1 polymer ?
#
loop_
_entity_poly.entity_id
_entity_poly.type
_entity_poly.pdbx_seq_one_letter_code
_entity_poly.pdbx_strand_id
1 'polypeptide(L)'
;MKSVSQSALLLEQNFLMYDGKGPVPEPIHAYLSSNWKDLRNLPKDSPPLISKALNRWYVPDPNRSADLEKLREKALLKEFSEYQQTPRKLKVFRLEAVRAGFKNAFLQQDYQTIIEVAAKLPDAVLQEDTQLMLFRDNAVTRSGST
;
A
#
# COMPACT_ATOMS: atom_id res chain seq x y z
N MET A 1 8.17 -3.02 -24.52
CA MET A 1 7.56 -1.97 -23.67
C MET A 1 6.05 -2.10 -23.77
N LYS A 2 5.36 -2.50 -22.69
CA LYS A 2 3.88 -2.47 -22.67
C LYS A 2 3.45 -1.03 -22.35
N SER A 3 2.78 -0.39 -23.30
CA SER A 3 2.14 0.91 -23.12
C SER A 3 1.13 0.81 -21.98
N VAL A 4 1.42 1.41 -20.83
CA VAL A 4 0.43 1.56 -19.76
C VAL A 4 -0.60 2.58 -20.26
N SER A 5 -1.84 2.14 -20.47
CA SER A 5 -2.93 3.02 -20.91
C SER A 5 -3.13 4.17 -19.92
N GLN A 6 -3.26 5.41 -20.40
CA GLN A 6 -3.49 6.59 -19.56
C GLN A 6 -4.69 6.44 -18.60
N SER A 7 -5.69 5.65 -18.98
CA SER A 7 -6.84 5.30 -18.14
C SER A 7 -6.47 4.47 -16.91
N ALA A 8 -5.51 3.56 -17.01
CA ALA A 8 -5.04 2.76 -15.87
C ALA A 8 -4.31 3.63 -14.84
N LEU A 9 -3.48 4.56 -15.32
CA LEU A 9 -2.79 5.54 -14.47
C LEU A 9 -3.79 6.44 -13.72
N LEU A 10 -4.87 6.86 -14.40
CA LEU A 10 -5.91 7.68 -13.77
C LEU A 10 -6.64 6.93 -12.65
N LEU A 11 -6.94 5.64 -12.87
CA LEU A 11 -7.57 4.77 -11.87
C LEU A 11 -6.66 4.59 -10.66
N GLU A 12 -5.39 4.25 -10.90
CA GLU A 12 -4.42 4.09 -9.84
C GLU A 12 -4.13 5.38 -9.09
N GLN A 13 -4.33 6.56 -9.66
CA GLN A 13 -4.05 7.80 -8.94
C GLN A 13 -5.22 8.28 -8.08
N ASN A 14 -6.46 8.07 -8.54
CA ASN A 14 -7.63 8.74 -7.96
C ASN A 14 -8.60 7.79 -7.26
N PHE A 15 -8.49 6.49 -7.49
CA PHE A 15 -9.45 5.51 -6.98
C PHE A 15 -8.77 4.52 -6.02
N LEU A 16 -9.60 3.92 -5.17
CA LEU A 16 -9.22 2.77 -4.35
C LEU A 16 -9.81 1.51 -4.96
N MET A 17 -9.06 0.41 -4.89
CA MET A 17 -9.54 -0.91 -5.29
C MET A 17 -9.91 -1.70 -4.03
N TYR A 18 -11.03 -2.40 -4.07
CA TYR A 18 -11.38 -3.32 -3.00
C TYR A 18 -10.58 -4.62 -3.12
N ASP A 19 -9.83 -4.93 -2.08
CA ASP A 19 -8.88 -6.05 -1.99
C ASP A 19 -9.50 -7.33 -1.40
N GLY A 20 -10.82 -7.33 -1.18
CA GLY A 20 -11.53 -8.46 -0.57
C GLY A 20 -11.41 -8.53 0.95
N LYS A 21 -10.78 -7.54 1.59
CA LYS A 21 -10.60 -7.52 3.05
C LYS A 21 -11.60 -6.57 3.71
N GLY A 22 -12.22 -7.06 4.78
CA GLY A 22 -13.23 -6.32 5.52
C GLY A 22 -14.53 -6.10 4.73
N PRO A 23 -15.45 -5.26 5.23
CA PRO A 23 -16.74 -5.03 4.59
C PRO A 23 -16.61 -4.33 3.24
N VAL A 24 -17.47 -4.70 2.29
CA VAL A 24 -17.55 -4.06 0.96
C VAL A 24 -17.86 -2.56 1.11
N PRO A 25 -17.07 -1.67 0.47
CA PRO A 25 -17.30 -0.23 0.45
C PRO A 25 -18.69 0.14 -0.06
N GLU A 26 -19.29 1.18 0.52
CA GLU A 26 -20.65 1.65 0.16
C GLU A 26 -20.83 1.87 -1.35
N PRO A 27 -19.91 2.53 -2.08
CA PRO A 27 -20.11 2.74 -3.51
C PRO A 27 -20.19 1.43 -4.31
N ILE A 28 -19.41 0.41 -3.91
CA ILE A 28 -19.43 -0.91 -4.58
C ILE A 28 -20.69 -1.66 -4.18
N HIS A 29 -21.07 -1.63 -2.90
CA HIS A 29 -22.28 -2.27 -2.39
C HIS A 29 -23.53 -1.73 -3.10
N ALA A 30 -23.71 -0.40 -3.12
CA ALA A 30 -24.84 0.27 -3.78
C ALA A 30 -24.92 -0.07 -5.28
N TYR A 31 -23.78 -0.07 -5.96
CA TYR A 31 -23.70 -0.47 -7.37
C TYR A 31 -24.08 -1.94 -7.58
N LEU A 32 -23.60 -2.85 -6.72
CA LEU A 32 -23.87 -4.27 -6.85
C LEU A 32 -25.34 -4.61 -6.54
N SER A 33 -25.90 -4.08 -5.45
CA SER A 33 -27.29 -4.34 -5.08
C SER A 33 -28.30 -3.78 -6.08
N SER A 34 -27.97 -2.68 -6.76
CA SER A 34 -28.84 -2.13 -7.81
C SER A 34 -28.90 -3.02 -9.06
N ASN A 35 -27.76 -3.58 -9.45
CA ASN A 35 -27.59 -4.27 -10.74
C ASN A 35 -27.80 -5.79 -10.68
N TRP A 36 -27.61 -6.42 -9.52
CA TRP A 36 -27.73 -7.88 -9.36
C TRP A 36 -28.77 -8.23 -8.29
N LYS A 37 -29.83 -8.94 -8.70
CA LYS A 37 -30.98 -9.28 -7.83
C LYS A 37 -30.57 -10.16 -6.63
N ASP A 38 -29.66 -11.09 -6.88
CA ASP A 38 -29.05 -12.01 -5.92
C ASP A 38 -28.14 -11.31 -4.89
N LEU A 39 -27.73 -10.06 -5.17
CA LEU A 39 -26.86 -9.27 -4.30
C LEU A 39 -27.61 -8.16 -3.54
N ARG A 40 -28.95 -8.18 -3.56
CA ARG A 40 -29.79 -7.21 -2.83
C ARG A 40 -29.90 -7.57 -1.37
N ASN A 41 -29.93 -6.54 -0.52
CA ASN A 41 -30.09 -6.65 0.94
C ASN A 41 -29.06 -7.55 1.62
N LEU A 42 -27.96 -7.86 0.93
CA LEU A 42 -26.89 -8.65 1.51
C LEU A 42 -26.06 -7.79 2.47
N PRO A 43 -25.66 -8.34 3.63
CA PRO A 43 -24.67 -7.73 4.49
C PRO A 43 -23.37 -7.43 3.72
N LYS A 44 -22.68 -6.34 4.11
CA LYS A 44 -21.44 -5.88 3.47
C LYS A 44 -20.29 -6.87 3.58
N ASP A 45 -20.35 -7.78 4.53
CA ASP A 45 -19.38 -8.85 4.80
C ASP A 45 -19.80 -10.20 4.21
N SER A 46 -20.91 -10.27 3.48
CA SER A 46 -21.38 -11.52 2.89
C SER A 46 -20.39 -12.05 1.83
N PRO A 47 -19.98 -13.34 1.91
CA PRO A 47 -19.05 -13.94 0.96
C PRO A 47 -19.39 -13.76 -0.54
N PRO A 48 -20.66 -13.93 -0.99
CA PRO A 48 -20.99 -13.72 -2.40
C PRO A 48 -20.81 -12.26 -2.84
N LEU A 49 -21.08 -11.30 -1.95
CA LEU A 49 -20.89 -9.89 -2.24
C LEU A 49 -19.40 -9.53 -2.27
N ILE A 50 -18.61 -10.00 -1.30
CA ILE A 50 -17.14 -9.80 -1.26
C ILE A 50 -16.50 -10.34 -2.54
N SER A 51 -16.88 -11.56 -2.95
CA SER A 51 -16.36 -12.18 -4.18
C SER A 51 -16.68 -11.36 -5.43
N LYS A 52 -17.91 -10.81 -5.54
CA LYS A 52 -18.30 -9.95 -6.68
C LYS A 52 -17.69 -8.56 -6.63
N ALA A 53 -17.39 -8.06 -5.44
CA ALA A 53 -16.80 -6.75 -5.18
C ALA A 53 -15.29 -6.73 -5.42
N LEU A 54 -14.62 -7.87 -5.33
CA LEU A 54 -13.17 -8.01 -5.46
C LEU A 54 -12.66 -7.35 -6.76
N ASN A 55 -11.54 -6.62 -6.65
CA ASN A 55 -10.89 -5.91 -7.74
C ASN A 55 -11.73 -4.78 -8.39
N ARG A 56 -12.84 -4.35 -7.77
CA ARG A 56 -13.59 -3.18 -8.23
C ARG A 56 -13.00 -1.90 -7.66
N TRP A 57 -12.88 -0.90 -8.53
CA TRP A 57 -12.49 0.46 -8.19
C TRP A 57 -13.67 1.25 -7.65
N TYR A 58 -13.41 2.10 -6.67
CA TYR A 58 -14.38 3.03 -6.10
C TYR A 58 -13.73 4.36 -5.75
N VAL A 59 -14.56 5.41 -5.73
CA VAL A 59 -14.16 6.74 -5.28
C VAL A 59 -14.03 6.70 -3.75
N PRO A 60 -12.87 7.03 -3.17
CA PRO A 60 -12.70 7.08 -1.72
C PRO A 60 -13.62 8.14 -1.11
N ASP A 61 -14.22 7.83 0.03
CA ASP A 61 -15.05 8.79 0.78
C ASP A 61 -14.16 9.59 1.75
N PRO A 62 -14.11 10.93 1.66
CA PRO A 62 -13.28 11.76 2.53
C PRO A 62 -13.69 11.70 4.02
N ASN A 63 -14.91 11.23 4.33
CA ASN A 63 -15.38 11.07 5.71
C ASN A 63 -15.13 9.67 6.28
N ARG A 64 -14.60 8.73 5.48
CA ARG A 64 -14.29 7.37 5.93
C ARG A 64 -12.82 7.24 6.28
N SER A 65 -12.52 7.11 7.57
CA SER A 65 -11.16 6.92 8.09
C SER A 65 -10.41 5.78 7.39
N ALA A 66 -11.08 4.67 7.05
CA ALA A 66 -10.48 3.56 6.32
C ALA A 66 -10.04 3.92 4.90
N ASP A 67 -10.80 4.76 4.20
CA ASP A 67 -10.43 5.21 2.84
C ASP A 67 -9.29 6.24 2.93
N LEU A 68 -9.33 7.14 3.91
CA LEU A 68 -8.24 8.09 4.18
C LEU A 68 -6.92 7.37 4.53
N GLU A 69 -6.98 6.32 5.35
CA GLU A 69 -5.78 5.55 5.72
C GLU A 69 -5.18 4.84 4.51
N LYS A 70 -6.00 4.25 3.63
CA LYS A 70 -5.55 3.66 2.36
C LYS A 70 -4.90 4.70 1.44
N LEU A 71 -5.48 5.90 1.34
CA LEU A 71 -4.89 6.99 0.57
C LEU A 71 -3.55 7.46 1.16
N ARG A 72 -3.48 7.58 2.49
CA ARG A 72 -2.25 7.92 3.21
C ARG A 72 -1.16 6.89 2.95
N GLU A 73 -1.45 5.60 3.14
CA GLU A 73 -0.50 4.51 2.91
C GLU A 73 -0.01 4.51 1.47
N LYS A 74 -0.91 4.71 0.50
CA LYS A 74 -0.54 4.82 -0.91
C LYS A 74 0.39 6.00 -1.21
N ALA A 75 0.10 7.18 -0.62
CA ALA A 75 0.96 8.35 -0.76
C ALA A 75 2.35 8.11 -0.15
N LEU A 76 2.41 7.48 1.02
CA LEU A 76 3.65 7.09 1.68
C LEU A 76 4.49 6.12 0.83
N LEU A 77 3.86 5.10 0.24
CA LEU A 77 4.55 4.12 -0.61
C LEU A 77 5.04 4.76 -1.92
N LYS A 78 4.29 5.70 -2.48
CA LYS A 78 4.73 6.48 -3.64
C LYS A 78 5.97 7.30 -3.29
N GLU A 79 5.96 8.03 -2.18
CA GLU A 79 7.11 8.80 -1.71
C GLU A 79 8.32 7.87 -1.45
N PHE A 80 8.11 6.72 -0.82
CA PHE A 80 9.17 5.72 -0.61
C PHE A 80 9.77 5.19 -1.92
N SER A 81 8.97 5.04 -2.97
CA SER A 81 9.48 4.60 -4.28
C SER A 81 10.48 5.58 -4.89
N GLU A 82 10.36 6.88 -4.62
CA GLU A 82 11.31 7.90 -5.06
C GLU A 82 12.66 7.75 -4.34
N TYR A 83 12.65 7.29 -3.09
CA TYR A 83 13.86 7.03 -2.31
C TYR A 83 14.65 5.82 -2.85
N GLN A 84 13.95 4.80 -3.35
CA GLN A 84 14.60 3.65 -4.01
C GLN A 84 15.37 4.10 -5.26
N GLN A 85 14.79 5.01 -6.03
CA GLN A 85 15.39 5.54 -7.26
C GLN A 85 16.55 6.51 -7.01
N THR A 86 16.68 7.05 -5.79
CA THR A 86 17.75 7.99 -5.45
C THR A 86 19.10 7.25 -5.31
N PRO A 87 20.15 7.59 -6.06
CA PRO A 87 21.43 6.88 -6.00
C PRO A 87 22.36 7.33 -4.86
N ARG A 88 21.99 8.39 -4.12
CA ARG A 88 22.79 9.01 -3.06
C ARG A 88 22.10 8.91 -1.71
N LYS A 89 22.82 9.27 -0.63
CA LYS A 89 22.24 9.37 0.71
C LYS A 89 21.06 10.37 0.75
N LEU A 90 20.01 9.99 1.47
CA LEU A 90 18.80 10.78 1.66
C LEU A 90 19.06 11.84 2.74
N LYS A 91 19.00 13.11 2.34
CA LYS A 91 19.14 14.25 3.27
C LYS A 91 17.79 14.78 3.75
N VAL A 92 16.78 14.72 2.89
CA VAL A 92 15.41 15.16 3.18
C VAL A 92 14.51 13.99 2.84
N PHE A 93 13.79 13.50 3.83
CA PHE A 93 12.85 12.40 3.69
C PHE A 93 11.87 12.43 4.85
N ARG A 94 10.73 11.79 4.65
CA ARG A 94 9.70 11.61 5.68
C ARG A 94 9.88 10.24 6.31
N LEU A 95 10.09 10.22 7.63
CA LEU A 95 10.32 8.98 8.37
C LEU A 95 9.17 7.97 8.23
N GLU A 96 7.93 8.46 8.21
CA GLU A 96 6.76 7.60 8.00
C GLU A 96 6.77 6.89 6.64
N ALA A 97 7.29 7.53 5.58
CA ALA A 97 7.37 6.93 4.25
C ALA A 97 8.38 5.78 4.24
N VAL A 98 9.51 5.97 4.92
CA VAL A 98 10.51 4.92 5.13
C VAL A 98 9.89 3.74 5.90
N ARG A 99 9.18 3.99 6.99
CA ARG A 99 8.52 2.93 7.78
C ARG A 99 7.48 2.17 6.96
N ALA A 100 6.62 2.87 6.23
CA ALA A 100 5.60 2.26 5.37
C ALA A 100 6.25 1.41 4.27
N GLY A 101 7.29 1.93 3.65
CA GLY A 101 8.08 1.22 2.65
C GLY A 101 8.75 -0.04 3.18
N PHE A 102 9.41 0.04 4.34
CA PHE A 102 10.07 -1.12 4.95
C PHE A 102 9.07 -2.19 5.35
N LYS A 103 7.94 -1.80 5.96
CA LYS A 103 6.84 -2.71 6.27
C LYS A 103 6.32 -3.41 5.01
N ASN A 104 6.08 -2.65 3.95
CA ASN A 104 5.58 -3.20 2.69
C ASN A 104 6.59 -4.15 2.03
N ALA A 105 7.86 -3.75 1.91
CA ALA A 105 8.93 -4.57 1.37
C ALA A 105 9.11 -5.87 2.19
N PHE A 106 9.02 -5.79 3.52
CA PHE A 106 9.12 -6.97 4.38
C PHE A 106 7.97 -7.95 4.17
N LEU A 107 6.73 -7.45 4.03
CA LEU A 107 5.56 -8.28 3.72
C LEU A 107 5.67 -8.96 2.34
N GLN A 108 6.35 -8.32 1.39
CA GLN A 108 6.63 -8.87 0.05
C GLN A 108 7.92 -9.70 0.00
N GLN A 109 8.60 -9.90 1.14
CA GLN A 109 9.90 -10.57 1.23
C GLN A 109 11.01 -9.92 0.37
N ASP A 110 10.85 -8.65 0.03
CA ASP A 110 11.84 -7.84 -0.68
C ASP A 110 12.84 -7.24 0.32
N TYR A 111 13.68 -8.12 0.87
CA TYR A 111 14.70 -7.74 1.85
C TYR A 111 15.79 -6.86 1.24
N GLN A 112 16.05 -7.01 -0.07
CA GLN A 112 17.06 -6.24 -0.78
C GLN A 112 16.71 -4.75 -0.79
N THR A 113 15.45 -4.40 -1.09
CA THR A 113 14.98 -3.01 -1.03
C THR A 113 15.17 -2.39 0.36
N ILE A 114 14.92 -3.14 1.44
CA ILE A 114 15.14 -2.67 2.81
C ILE A 114 16.62 -2.35 3.04
N ILE A 115 17.52 -3.25 2.66
CA ILE A 115 18.96 -3.09 2.85
C ILE A 115 19.48 -1.89 2.05
N GLU A 116 19.09 -1.77 0.79
CA GLU A 116 19.56 -0.70 -0.11
C GLU A 116 19.09 0.68 0.34
N VAL A 117 17.82 0.81 0.73
CA VAL A 117 17.30 2.10 1.21
C VAL A 117 17.86 2.41 2.59
N ALA A 118 18.02 1.43 3.49
CA ALA A 118 18.65 1.65 4.79
C ALA A 118 20.08 2.20 4.67
N ALA A 119 20.87 1.74 3.70
CA ALA A 119 22.22 2.24 3.44
C ALA A 119 22.26 3.72 3.01
N LYS A 120 21.14 4.24 2.49
CA LYS A 120 20.99 5.65 2.09
C LYS A 120 20.56 6.55 3.24
N LEU A 121 20.07 6.00 4.34
CA LEU A 121 19.63 6.78 5.50
C LEU A 121 20.82 7.25 6.35
N PRO A 122 20.67 8.34 7.13
CA PRO A 122 21.61 8.68 8.19
C PRO A 122 21.58 7.63 9.31
N ASP A 123 22.76 7.22 9.80
CA ASP A 123 22.87 6.16 10.82
C ASP A 123 22.12 6.52 12.12
N ALA A 124 22.14 7.80 12.53
CA ALA A 124 21.42 8.28 13.70
C ALA A 124 19.91 8.00 13.61
N VAL A 125 19.30 8.27 12.45
CA VAL A 125 17.85 8.06 12.25
C VAL A 125 17.50 6.57 12.31
N LEU A 126 18.36 5.72 11.75
CA LEU A 126 18.13 4.29 11.78
C LEU A 126 18.26 3.71 13.19
N GLN A 127 19.18 4.23 14.01
CA GLN A 127 19.41 3.79 15.39
C GLN A 127 18.33 4.29 16.36
N GLU A 128 17.84 5.52 16.15
CA GLU A 128 16.77 6.11 16.96
C GLU A 128 15.41 5.44 16.69
N ASP A 129 15.22 4.88 15.50
CA ASP A 129 13.99 4.22 15.10
C ASP A 129 14.08 2.69 15.23
N THR A 130 13.52 2.18 16.33
CA THR A 130 13.52 0.74 16.64
C THR A 130 12.85 -0.11 15.57
N GLN A 131 11.83 0.41 14.85
CA GLN A 131 11.17 -0.35 13.79
C GLN A 131 12.07 -0.47 12.56
N LEU A 132 12.71 0.63 12.15
CA LEU A 132 13.60 0.61 10.99
C LEU A 132 14.83 -0.26 11.24
N MET A 133 15.41 -0.18 12.44
CA MET A 133 16.50 -1.06 12.87
C MET A 133 16.08 -2.54 12.76
N LEU A 134 14.94 -2.90 13.35
CA LEU A 134 14.42 -4.27 13.32
C LEU A 134 14.17 -4.77 11.89
N PHE A 135 13.60 -3.95 11.02
CA PHE A 135 13.39 -4.33 9.62
C PHE A 135 14.71 -4.58 8.89
N ARG A 136 15.71 -3.71 9.08
CA ARG A 136 17.04 -3.88 8.49
C ARG A 136 17.70 -5.17 8.97
N ASP A 137 17.75 -5.39 10.28
CA ASP A 137 18.47 -6.54 10.87
C ASP A 137 17.85 -7.86 10.42
N ASN A 138 16.51 -7.92 10.40
CA ASN A 138 15.79 -9.08 9.88
C ASN A 138 16.02 -9.26 8.38
N ALA A 139 16.04 -8.17 7.60
CA ALA A 139 16.31 -8.23 6.17
C ALA A 139 17.70 -8.80 5.88
N VAL A 140 18.74 -8.32 6.58
CA VAL A 140 20.13 -8.82 6.45
C VAL A 140 20.23 -10.30 6.81
N THR A 141 19.57 -10.71 7.90
CA THR A 141 19.57 -12.12 8.34
C THR A 141 18.89 -13.03 7.30
N ARG A 142 17.81 -12.55 6.67
CA ARG A 142 17.02 -13.32 5.70
C ARG A 142 17.54 -13.24 4.27
N SER A 143 18.35 -12.23 3.94
CA SER A 143 19.02 -12.11 2.63
C SER A 143 20.26 -13.00 2.50
N GLY A 144 20.67 -13.68 3.56
CA GLY A 144 21.73 -14.69 3.53
C GLY A 144 23.14 -14.13 3.34
N SER A 145 23.38 -12.86 3.71
CA SER A 145 24.71 -12.26 3.65
C SER A 145 25.57 -12.70 4.86
N THR A 146 26.16 -13.89 4.75
CA THR A 146 27.47 -14.21 5.34
C THR A 146 28.57 -13.96 4.33
#